data_AF-A0A542ET17-F1
#
_entry.id   AF-A0A542ET17-F1
#
_cell.length_a   1.000
_cell.length_b   1.000
_cell.length_c   1.000
_cell.angle_alpha   90.00
_cell.angle_beta   90.00
_cell.angle_gamma   90.00
#
_symmetry.space_group_name_H-M   'P 1'
#
loop_
_entity.id
_entity.type
_entity.pdbx_description
1 polymer ?
#
loop_
_entity_poly.entity_id
_entity_poly.type
_entity_poly.pdbx_seq_one_letter_code
_entity_poly.pdbx_strand_id
1 'polypeptide(L)' 'MKLKVRVVHYRPDCWYADIDDAEDRQPDDPFWYADCRTQAEAISLACTQLAALESAGTIPCRLSEAHAQVA' A
#
# COMPACT_ATOMS: atom_id res chain seq x y z
N MET A 1 -2.70 12.82 7.14
CA MET A 1 -3.22 11.70 6.33
C MET A 1 -3.65 10.60 7.28
N LYS A 2 -4.71 9.88 6.93
CA LYS A 2 -5.17 8.74 7.71
C LYS A 2 -4.87 7.48 6.91
N LEU A 3 -3.67 6.92 7.09
CA LEU A 3 -3.25 5.75 6.32
C LEU A 3 -4.16 4.56 6.64
N LYS A 4 -4.57 3.85 5.60
CA LYS A 4 -5.44 2.68 5.70
C LYS A 4 -4.91 1.57 4.82
N VAL A 5 -4.85 0.38 5.40
CA VAL A 5 -4.59 -0.86 4.67
C VAL A 5 -5.89 -1.37 4.05
N ARG A 6 -5.80 -1.80 2.79
CA ARG A 6 -6.81 -2.61 2.12
C ARG A 6 -6.18 -3.92 1.69
N VAL A 7 -6.87 -5.04 1.94
CA VAL A 7 -6.49 -6.37 1.46
C VAL A 7 -7.66 -6.94 0.67
N VAL A 8 -7.42 -7.34 -0.58
CA VAL A 8 -8.45 -7.82 -1.52
C VAL A 8 -8.00 -9.12 -2.16
N HIS A 9 -8.88 -10.11 -2.25
CA HIS A 9 -8.66 -11.26 -3.10
C HIS A 9 -9.08 -10.90 -4.53
N TYR A 10 -8.12 -10.70 -5.42
CA TYR A 10 -8.34 -10.09 -6.74
C TYR A 10 -8.28 -11.12 -7.89
N ARG A 11 -7.43 -12.15 -7.77
CA ARG A 11 -7.31 -13.25 -8.76
C ARG A 11 -7.23 -14.60 -8.04
N PRO A 12 -7.47 -15.73 -8.73
CA PRO A 12 -7.18 -17.06 -8.19
C PRO A 12 -5.73 -17.10 -7.68
N ASP A 13 -5.55 -17.51 -6.42
CA ASP A 13 -4.26 -17.62 -5.73
C ASP A 13 -3.48 -16.29 -5.60
N CYS A 14 -4.19 -15.15 -5.56
CA CYS A 14 -3.57 -13.84 -5.45
C CYS A 14 -4.38 -12.88 -4.56
N TRP A 15 -3.71 -12.41 -3.53
CA TRP A 15 -4.15 -11.37 -2.63
C TRP A 15 -3.40 -10.08 -2.94
N TYR A 16 -4.13 -8.99 -3.09
CA TYR A 16 -3.59 -7.66 -3.26
C TYR A 16 -3.67 -6.91 -1.94
N ALA A 17 -2.61 -6.20 -1.58
CA ALA A 17 -2.62 -5.26 -0.46
C ALA A 17 -2.15 -3.88 -0.91
N ASP A 18 -2.79 -2.83 -0.40
CA ASP A 18 -2.38 -1.45 -0.61
C ASP A 18 -2.47 -0.62 0.68
N ILE A 19 -1.70 0.47 0.70
CA ILE A 19 -1.79 1.53 1.71
C ILE A 19 -2.09 2.84 1.01
N ASP A 20 -3.10 3.53 1.50
CA ASP A 20 -3.59 4.78 0.91
C ASP A 20 -4.18 5.69 2.00
N ASP A 21 -4.48 6.95 1.67
CA ASP A 21 -5.23 7.83 2.55
C ASP A 21 -6.71 7.37 2.60
N ALA A 22 -7.24 7.21 3.80
CA ALA A 22 -8.62 6.84 4.04
C ALA A 22 -9.60 7.92 3.58
N GLU A 23 -9.18 9.20 3.57
CA GLU A 23 -10.03 10.36 3.27
C GLU A 23 -9.87 10.83 1.80
N ASP A 24 -8.78 10.47 1.12
CA ASP A 24 -8.52 10.72 -0.30
C ASP A 24 -7.92 9.49 -0.98
N ARG A 25 -8.75 8.45 -1.09
CA ARG A 25 -8.31 7.16 -1.62
C ARG A 25 -8.18 7.22 -3.14
N GLN A 26 -7.03 6.82 -3.65
CA GLN A 26 -6.69 6.72 -5.07
C GLN A 26 -6.27 5.27 -5.40
N PRO A 27 -7.24 4.40 -5.76
CA PRO A 27 -6.98 2.98 -5.99
C PRO A 27 -5.91 2.67 -7.05
N ASP A 28 -5.76 3.55 -8.04
CA ASP A 28 -4.82 3.40 -9.16
C ASP A 28 -3.43 3.97 -8.86
N ASP A 29 -3.31 4.76 -7.78
CA ASP A 29 -2.06 5.41 -7.36
C ASP A 29 -1.93 5.42 -5.82
N PRO A 30 -1.89 4.25 -5.17
CA PRO A 30 -1.68 4.16 -3.73
C PRO A 30 -0.26 4.62 -3.38
N PHE A 31 0.01 4.82 -2.08
CA PHE A 31 1.38 5.10 -1.62
C PHE A 31 2.26 3.85 -1.67
N TRP A 32 1.64 2.68 -1.60
CA TRP A 32 2.31 1.39 -1.63
C TRP A 32 1.32 0.28 -2.00
N TYR A 33 1.80 -0.76 -2.70
CA TYR A 33 1.04 -2.00 -2.88
C TYR A 33 1.94 -3.23 -2.95
N ALA A 34 1.35 -4.41 -2.78
CA ALA A 34 1.97 -5.70 -3.06
C ALA A 34 0.94 -6.74 -3.54
N ASP A 35 1.39 -7.61 -4.45
CA ASP A 35 0.72 -8.86 -4.80
C ASP A 35 1.30 -10.00 -3.97
N CYS A 36 0.43 -10.78 -3.32
CA CYS A 36 0.76 -11.84 -2.37
C CYS A 36 0.04 -13.15 -2.74
N ARG A 37 0.58 -14.30 -2.31
CA ARG A 37 -0.05 -15.61 -2.55
C ARG A 37 -1.14 -15.93 -1.54
N THR A 38 -1.01 -15.43 -0.31
CA THR A 38 -1.95 -15.74 0.78
C THR A 38 -2.46 -14.47 1.46
N GLN A 39 -3.65 -14.57 2.07
CA GLN A 39 -4.22 -13.47 2.85
C GLN A 39 -3.31 -13.08 4.02
N ALA A 40 -2.72 -14.08 4.68
CA ALA A 40 -1.84 -13.87 5.83
C ALA A 40 -0.59 -13.07 5.43
N GLU A 41 0.04 -13.44 4.31
CA GLU A 41 1.17 -12.71 3.74
C GLU A 41 0.82 -11.25 3.42
N ALA A 42 -0.33 -11.04 2.75
CA ALA A 42 -0.81 -9.70 2.41
C ALA A 42 -1.02 -8.82 3.65
N ILE A 43 -1.65 -9.37 4.69
CA ILE A 43 -1.88 -8.66 5.97
C ILE A 43 -0.53 -8.36 6.64
N SER A 44 0.36 -9.33 6.75
CA SER A 44 1.66 -9.16 7.40
C SER A 44 2.50 -8.08 6.71
N LEU A 45 2.64 -8.14 5.38
CA LEU A 45 3.40 -7.16 4.61
C LEU A 45 2.81 -5.75 4.73
N ALA A 46 1.49 -5.62 4.58
CA ALA A 46 0.83 -4.33 4.69
C ALA A 46 0.97 -3.71 6.08
N CYS A 47 0.87 -4.50 7.15
CA CYS A 47 1.09 -4.00 8.51
C CYS A 47 2.55 -3.58 8.75
N THR A 48 3.53 -4.35 8.26
CA THR A 48 4.95 -3.98 8.35
C THR A 48 5.22 -2.67 7.62
N GLN A 49 4.70 -2.51 6.41
CA GLN A 49 4.88 -1.30 5.63
C GLN A 49 4.16 -0.10 6.26
N LEU A 50 2.95 -0.29 6.78
CA LEU A 50 2.21 0.77 7.49
C LEU A 50 3.03 1.30 8.67
N ALA A 51 3.57 0.41 9.51
CA ALA A 51 4.41 0.80 10.64
C ALA A 51 5.68 1.55 10.21
N ALA A 52 6.28 1.15 9.08
CA ALA A 52 7.45 1.85 8.52
C ALA A 52 7.09 3.28 8.06
N LEU A 53 5.96 3.46 7.38
CA LEU A 53 5.48 4.78 6.95
C LEU A 53 5.14 5.67 8.15
N GLU A 54 4.48 5.12 9.17
CA GLU A 54 4.17 5.85 10.40
C GLU A 54 5.44 6.27 11.15
N SER A 55 6.48 5.42 11.17
CA SER A 55 7.74 5.70 11.86
C SER A 55 8.65 6.69 11.13
N ALA A 56 8.54 6.77 9.79
CA ALA A 56 9.40 7.64 8.98
C ALA A 56 9.14 9.14 9.20
N GLY A 57 7.97 9.51 9.75
CA GLY A 57 7.61 10.91 10.06
C GLY A 57 7.54 11.83 8.83
N THR A 58 7.60 11.27 7.62
CA THR A 58 7.53 11.96 6.34
C THR A 58 6.20 11.66 5.67
N ILE A 59 5.75 12.59 4.83
CA ILE A 59 4.55 12.38 4.02
C ILE A 59 4.93 11.36 2.92
N PRO A 60 4.29 10.18 2.84
CA PRO A 60 4.52 9.23 1.77
C PRO A 60 4.16 9.88 0.43
N CYS A 61 5.00 9.68 -0.59
CA CYS A 61 4.68 10.08 -1.94
C CYS A 61 3.83 9.01 -2.63
N ARG A 62 3.03 9.44 -3.60
CA ARG A 62 2.30 8.54 -4.49
C ARG A 62 3.28 7.74 -5.34
N LEU A 63 2.87 6.56 -5.80
CA LEU A 63 3.74 5.71 -6.64
C LEU A 63 4.05 6.37 -7.99
N SER A 64 3.09 7.08 -8.56
CA SER A 64 3.30 7.88 -9.78
C SER A 64 4.38 8.94 -9.59
N GLU A 65 4.37 9.64 -8.45
CA GLU A 65 5.38 10.65 -8.07
C GLU A 65 6.75 10.01 -7.86
N ALA A 66 6.80 8.87 -7.17
CA ALA A 66 8.03 8.13 -6.93
C ALA A 66 8.67 7.66 -8.25
N HIS A 67 7.90 7.10 -9.18
CA HIS A 67 8.39 6.69 -10.49
C HIS A 67 8.91 7.86 -11.34
N ALA A 68 8.27 9.03 -11.25
CA ALA A 68 8.70 10.24 -11.98
C ALA A 68 10.07 10.78 -11.50
N GLN A 69 10.49 10.50 -10.26
CA GLN A 69 11.79 10.93 -9.73
C GLN A 69 12.96 10.03 -10.16
N VAL A 70 12.68 8.84 -10.70
CA VAL A 70 13.71 7.85 -11.11
C VAL A 70 13.97 7.86 -12.62
N ALA A 71 13.20 8.65 -13.39
CA ALA A 71 13.31 8.81 -14.84
C ALA A 71 14.15 10.03 -15.21
#